data_AF-A0A2X0QW39-F1
#
_entry.id   AF-A0A2X0QW39-F1
#
_cell.length_a   1.000
_cell.length_b   1.000
_cell.length_c   1.000
_cell.angle_alpha   90.00
_cell.angle_beta   90.00
_cell.angle_gamma   90.00
#
_symmetry.space_group_name_H-M   'P 1'
#
loop_
_entity.id
_entity.type
_entity.pdbx_description
1 polymer ?
#
loop_
_entity_poly.entity_id
_entity_poly.type
_entity_poly.pdbx_seq_one_letter_code
_entity_poly.pdbx_strand_id
1 'polypeptide(L)'
;MIAVAMHYHQPSDIRAYVRKQGLPFPVVFDRDGSLAREFEQVNVTPTTFTINGSGRRVSKTLGIIDFGKLRAFLESVNGAGRFGKLR
;
A
#
# COMPACT_ATOMS: atom_id res chain seq x y z
N MET A 1 4.24 5.19 -1.32
CA MET A 1 3.72 3.95 -0.69
C MET A 1 3.82 4.10 0.82
N ILE A 2 3.05 3.33 1.57
CA ILE A 2 3.21 3.16 3.02
C ILE A 2 3.15 1.65 3.25
N ALA A 3 4.14 1.08 3.94
CA ALA A 3 4.12 -0.31 4.32
C ALA A 3 3.54 -0.45 5.73
N VAL A 4 2.74 -1.49 5.95
CA VAL A 4 2.18 -1.80 7.27
C VAL A 4 2.75 -3.15 7.71
N ALA A 5 3.59 -3.13 8.73
CA ALA A 5 4.04 -4.34 9.41
C ALA A 5 2.94 -4.81 10.35
N MET A 6 2.55 -6.08 10.23
CA MET A 6 1.46 -6.68 10.98
C MET A 6 1.79 -6.93 12.45
N HIS A 7 0.76 -6.98 13.30
CA HIS A 7 0.83 -7.14 14.76
C HIS A 7 1.72 -8.31 15.24
N TYR A 8 1.82 -9.38 14.44
CA TYR A 8 2.63 -10.55 14.76
C TYR A 8 4.14 -10.41 14.46
N HIS A 9 4.60 -9.29 13.89
CA HIS A 9 6.02 -9.03 13.66
C HIS A 9 6.71 -8.48 14.91
N GLN A 10 7.97 -8.86 15.12
CA GLN A 10 8.77 -8.30 16.20
C GLN A 10 9.26 -6.88 15.86
N PRO A 11 9.18 -5.89 16.78
CA PRO A 11 9.65 -4.53 16.51
C PRO A 11 11.13 -4.43 16.11
N SER A 12 11.98 -5.31 16.63
CA SER A 12 13.40 -5.42 16.28
C SER A 12 13.58 -5.78 14.81
N ASP A 13 12.82 -6.76 14.33
CA ASP A 13 12.91 -7.27 12.95
C ASP A 13 12.42 -6.23 11.96
N ILE A 14 11.33 -5.52 12.30
CA ILE A 14 10.83 -4.39 11.51
C ILE A 14 11.94 -3.34 11.35
N ARG A 15 12.53 -2.89 12.46
CA ARG A 15 13.60 -1.87 12.42
C ARG A 15 14.83 -2.34 11.65
N ALA A 16 15.24 -3.60 11.84
CA ALA A 16 16.39 -4.18 11.14
C ALA A 16 16.13 -4.25 9.63
N TYR A 17 14.94 -4.69 9.23
CA TYR A 17 14.54 -4.76 7.83
C TYR A 17 14.52 -3.38 7.17
N VAL A 18 13.90 -2.38 7.81
CA VAL A 18 13.86 -1.00 7.28
C VAL A 18 15.27 -0.44 7.07
N ARG A 19 16.17 -0.60 8.05
CA ARG A 19 17.57 -0.16 7.92
C ARG A 19 18.31 -0.91 6.81
N LYS A 20 18.17 -2.24 6.77
CA LYS A 20 18.89 -3.10 5.82
C LYS A 20 18.48 -2.81 4.38
N GLN A 21 17.19 -2.58 4.13
CA GLN A 21 16.66 -2.39 2.78
C GLN A 21 16.65 -0.92 2.32
N GLY A 22 16.90 0.04 3.22
CA GLY A 22 16.90 1.47 2.87
C GLY A 22 15.58 1.92 2.23
N LEU A 23 14.43 1.48 2.78
CA LEU A 23 13.13 1.66 2.13
C LEU A 23 12.81 3.16 1.91
N PRO A 24 12.44 3.58 0.69
CA PRO A 24 12.16 4.98 0.36
C PRO A 24 10.74 5.42 0.75
N PHE A 25 10.14 4.76 1.73
CA PHE A 25 8.77 5.00 2.19
C PHE A 25 8.61 4.64 3.67
N PRO A 26 7.65 5.26 4.36
CA PRO A 26 7.40 4.97 5.77
C PRO A 26 6.88 3.55 5.98
N VAL A 27 7.24 2.99 7.13
CA VAL A 27 6.73 1.72 7.63
C VAL A 27 5.99 1.97 8.94
N VAL A 28 4.71 1.61 8.99
CA VAL A 28 3.85 1.66 10.18
C VAL A 28 3.82 0.28 10.80
N PHE A 29 3.87 0.19 12.14
CA PHE A 29 3.65 -1.07 12.84
C PHE A 29 2.22 -1.10 13.40
N ASP A 30 1.38 -1.96 12.83
CA ASP A 30 0.00 -2.22 13.24
C ASP A 30 -0.03 -3.08 14.50
N ARG A 31 0.32 -2.49 15.64
CA ARG A 31 0.58 -3.18 16.91
C ARG A 31 -0.59 -4.03 17.41
N ASP A 32 -1.81 -3.55 17.24
CA ASP A 32 -3.04 -4.16 17.76
C ASP A 32 -3.91 -4.80 16.66
N GLY A 33 -3.40 -4.85 15.42
CA GLY A 33 -4.11 -5.40 14.29
C GLY A 33 -5.34 -4.58 13.86
N SER A 34 -5.49 -3.33 14.32
CA SER A 34 -6.63 -2.47 13.96
C SER A 34 -6.63 -2.19 12.46
N LEU A 35 -5.48 -1.84 11.87
CA LEU A 35 -5.39 -1.55 10.44
C LEU A 35 -5.67 -2.80 9.60
N ALA A 36 -5.14 -3.97 9.98
CA ALA A 36 -5.46 -5.23 9.30
C ALA A 36 -6.98 -5.49 9.30
N ARG A 37 -7.68 -5.23 10.40
CA ARG A 37 -9.12 -5.42 10.52
C ARG A 37 -9.92 -4.44 9.65
N GLU A 38 -9.61 -3.15 9.76
CA GLU A 38 -10.26 -2.09 8.99
C GLU A 38 -10.04 -2.24 7.48
N PHE A 39 -8.89 -2.79 7.08
CA PHE A 39 -8.56 -3.01 5.68
C PHE A 39 -9.02 -4.38 5.16
N GLU A 40 -10.31 -4.70 5.35
CA GLU A 40 -10.93 -5.96 4.92
C GLU A 40 -10.34 -7.22 5.58
N GLN A 41 -10.07 -7.16 6.89
CA GLN A 41 -9.61 -8.32 7.66
C GLN A 41 -8.38 -9.01 7.03
N VAL A 42 -7.34 -8.23 6.70
CA VAL A 42 -6.11 -8.75 6.07
C VAL A 42 -5.50 -9.84 6.94
N ASN A 43 -5.50 -11.06 6.40
CA ASN A 43 -4.93 -12.25 7.02
C ASN A 43 -3.90 -12.96 6.09
N VAL A 44 -3.75 -12.49 4.85
CA VAL A 44 -2.77 -12.99 3.89
C VAL A 44 -1.84 -11.85 3.50
N THR A 45 -0.53 -12.07 3.62
CA THR A 45 0.50 -11.10 3.22
C THR A 45 1.41 -11.65 2.13
N PRO A 46 1.89 -10.80 1.20
CA PRO A 46 1.55 -9.38 1.08
C PRO A 46 0.14 -9.15 0.50
N THR A 47 -0.55 -8.14 1.01
CA THR A 47 -1.79 -7.58 0.42
C THR A 47 -1.55 -6.10 0.17
N THR A 48 -1.78 -5.65 -1.06
CA THR A 48 -1.60 -4.24 -1.45
C THR A 48 -2.94 -3.62 -1.79
N PHE A 49 -3.20 -2.44 -1.24
CA PHE A 49 -4.34 -1.62 -1.60
C PHE A 49 -3.86 -0.36 -2.32
N THR A 50 -4.52 -0.01 -3.43
CA THR A 50 -4.31 1.28 -4.08
C THR A 50 -5.44 2.22 -3.71
N ILE A 51 -5.09 3.41 -3.23
CA ILE A 51 -6.02 4.47 -2.87
C ILE A 51 -5.77 5.65 -3.81
N ASN A 52 -6.83 6.19 -4.42
CA ASN A 52 -6.73 7.34 -5.32
C ASN A 52 -6.69 8.67 -4.56
N GLY A 53 -6.53 9.79 -5.28
CA GLY A 53 -6.45 11.13 -4.68
C GLY A 53 -7.70 11.60 -3.93
N SER A 54 -8.86 10.95 -4.11
CA SER A 54 -10.08 11.24 -3.33
C SER A 54 -10.23 10.34 -2.10
N GLY A 55 -9.21 9.54 -1.76
CA GLY A 55 -9.24 8.63 -0.63
C GLY A 55 -10.00 7.32 -0.88
N ARG A 56 -10.42 7.06 -2.12
CA ARG A 56 -11.16 5.83 -2.47
C ARG A 56 -10.20 4.71 -2.82
N ARG A 57 -10.47 3.51 -2.30
CA ARG A 57 -9.79 2.27 -2.69
C ARG A 57 -10.19 1.92 -4.13
N VAL A 58 -9.19 1.80 -5.01
CA VAL A 58 -9.39 1.52 -6.44
C VAL A 58 -8.86 0.16 -6.88
N SER A 59 -8.00 -0.47 -6.08
CA SER A 59 -7.59 -1.86 -6.31
C SER A 59 -7.12 -2.56 -5.03
N LYS A 60 -7.20 -3.90 -5.06
CA LYS A 60 -6.64 -4.83 -4.06
C LYS A 60 -5.84 -5.90 -4.81
N THR A 61 -4.61 -6.16 -4.40
CA THR A 61 -3.75 -7.20 -4.96
C THR A 61 -3.29 -8.12 -3.84
N LEU A 62 -3.54 -9.42 -4.00
CA LEU A 62 -3.05 -10.47 -3.10
C LEU A 62 -1.76 -11.06 -3.68
N GLY A 63 -0.75 -11.25 -2.84
CA GLY A 63 0.54 -11.77 -3.25
C GLY A 63 1.45 -10.70 -3.86
N ILE A 64 2.48 -11.16 -4.57
CA ILE A 64 3.53 -10.30 -5.11
C ILE A 64 2.93 -9.35 -6.15
N ILE A 65 3.22 -8.06 -6.00
CA ILE A 65 2.77 -7.04 -6.94
C ILE A 65 3.73 -6.97 -8.13
N ASP A 66 3.16 -6.93 -9.33
CA ASP A 66 3.87 -6.57 -10.56
C ASP A 66 3.90 -5.04 -10.66
N PHE A 67 5.08 -4.45 -10.49
CA PHE A 67 5.26 -2.99 -10.52
C PHE A 67 5.03 -2.39 -11.91
N GLY A 68 5.25 -3.14 -12.99
CA GLY A 68 4.94 -2.69 -14.35
C GLY A 68 3.43 -2.53 -14.53
N LYS A 69 2.67 -3.55 -14.13
CA LYS A 69 1.19 -3.49 -14.15
C LYS A 69 0.64 -2.42 -13.22
N LEU A 70 1.21 -2.28 -12.01
CA LEU A 70 0.81 -1.23 -11.09
C LEU A 70 1.06 0.16 -11.69
N ARG A 71 2.22 0.40 -12.32
CA ARG A 71 2.53 1.68 -12.97
C ARG A 71 1.52 2.00 -14.06
N ALA A 72 1.27 1.05 -14.97
CA ALA A 72 0.31 1.22 -16.05
C ALA A 72 -1.11 1.50 -15.53
N PHE A 73 -1.52 0.80 -14.46
CA PHE A 73 -2.81 1.05 -13.79
C PHE A 73 -2.86 2.47 -13.18
N LEU A 74 -1.82 2.90 -12.48
CA LEU A 74 -1.76 4.23 -11.88
C LEU A 74 -1.81 5.34 -12.93
N GLU A 75 -1.16 5.14 -14.08
CA GLU A 75 -1.21 6.05 -15.22
C GLU A 75 -2.61 6.13 -15.83
N SER A 76 -3.31 5.00 -15.99
CA SER A 76 -4.66 4.99 -16.55
C SER A 76 -5.68 5.68 -15.64
N VAL A 77 -5.61 5.46 -14.32
CA VAL A 77 -6.52 6.11 -13.36
C VAL A 77 -6.22 7.59 -13.17
N ASN A 78 -4.95 8.01 -13.26
CA ASN A 78 -4.58 9.43 -13.20
C ASN A 78 -4.83 10.17 -14.53
N GLY A 79 -4.76 9.46 -15.66
CA GLY A 79 -5.09 9.99 -16.98
C GLY A 79 -6.58 10.32 -17.15
N ALA A 80 -7.46 9.61 -16.43
CA ALA A 80 -8.90 9.86 -16.41
C ALA A 80 -9.31 11.15 -15.65
N GLY A 81 -8.39 11.78 -14.91
CA GLY A 81 -8.67 12.96 -14.06
C GLY A 81 -8.30 14.33 -14.64
N ARG A 82 -7.89 14.44 -15.92
CA ARG A 82 -7.35 15.69 -16.49
C ARG A 82 -8.04 16.21 -17.77
N PHE A 83 -9.29 15.87 -18.03
CA PHE A 83 -10.11 16.54 -19.05
C PHE A 83 -11.18 17.45 -18.44
N GLY A 84 -10.69 18.46 -17.72
CA GLY A 84 -11.46 19.60 -17.26
C GLY A 84 -10.63 20.88 -17.44
N LYS A 85 -10.09 21.09 -18.64
CA LYS A 85 -9.45 22.35 -19.02
C LYS A 85 -10.33 23.04 -20.06
N LEU A 86 -11.17 23.94 -19.54
CA LEU A 86 -11.49 25.26 -20.07
C LEU A 86 -11.66 25.37 -21.61
N ARG A 87 -12.91 25.45 -22.05
CA ARG A 87 -13.32 26.37 -23.13
C ARG A 87 -14.37 27.30 -22.56
#